data_AF-A0A6N6ZF80-F1
#
_entry.id   AF-A0A6N6ZF80-F1
#
_cell.length_a   1.000
_cell.length_b   1.000
_cell.length_c   1.000
_cell.angle_alpha   90.00
_cell.angle_beta   90.00
_cell.angle_gamma   90.00
#
_symmetry.space_group_name_H-M   'P 1'
#
loop_
_entity.id
_entity.type
_entity.pdbx_description
1 polymer ?
#
loop_
_entity_poly.entity_id
_entity_poly.type
_entity_poly.pdbx_seq_one_letter_code
_entity_poly.pdbx_strand_id
1 'polypeptide(L)'
;MWISNAHTMKRIAGVGFCLWGSATVAYADYPSWWQEMGLVLQSEESNNYGPVNQGQLKNFGLRASHYLRFMLELDQSAWSSQWLAVYGGSAPDFLNTGNNFAVMNQGQGKFVANGFYEMMELHSDKLPGEFPNASAAIAAMLDLHHPGTWTYDRPWTGQDTEHYAPLLIGQLKFMFSFDLGAIGPWMDLDGDGIDDRLEWKIFNGLGVLSDSGALVADPTGDLTPHLIDVLESQPEIQEQIGYAIDGVTIVLPDKGVYGIAPDDLEISKL
;
A
#
# COMPACT_ATOMS: atom_id res chain seq x y z
N MET A 1 -40.48 30.20 -12.33
CA MET A 1 -39.98 31.36 -13.09
C MET A 1 -38.50 31.08 -13.32
N TRP A 2 -37.95 30.63 -14.46
CA TRP A 2 -38.25 30.49 -15.90
C TRP A 2 -37.77 29.09 -16.35
N ILE A 3 -38.09 28.44 -17.48
CA ILE A 3 -39.11 28.45 -18.53
C ILE A 3 -39.06 27.03 -19.15
N SER A 4 -40.22 26.48 -19.48
CA SER A 4 -40.40 25.30 -20.34
C SER A 4 -40.27 25.66 -21.82
N ASN A 5 -39.67 24.80 -22.64
CA ASN A 5 -39.97 24.76 -24.07
C ASN A 5 -40.30 23.33 -24.50
N ALA A 6 -41.53 23.18 -24.99
CA ALA A 6 -42.04 21.99 -25.64
C ALA A 6 -41.70 22.05 -27.13
N HIS A 7 -41.14 20.98 -27.68
CA HIS A 7 -41.21 20.70 -29.10
C HIS A 7 -41.61 19.24 -29.33
N THR A 8 -42.79 19.10 -29.90
CA THR A 8 -43.36 17.88 -30.46
C THR A 8 -42.56 17.49 -31.71
N MET A 9 -41.91 16.32 -31.72
CA MET A 9 -41.39 15.71 -32.95
C MET A 9 -41.90 14.28 -33.11
N LYS A 10 -42.43 14.03 -34.31
CA LYS A 10 -43.08 12.80 -34.76
C LYS A 10 -42.07 11.65 -34.85
N ARG A 11 -42.54 10.48 -34.42
CA ARG A 11 -41.87 9.18 -34.45
C ARG A 11 -41.44 8.80 -35.87
N ILE A 12 -40.13 8.58 -36.07
CA ILE A 12 -39.61 7.64 -37.06
C ILE A 12 -39.05 6.47 -36.24
N ALA A 13 -39.71 5.32 -36.32
CA ALA A 13 -39.29 4.09 -35.66
C ALA A 13 -38.12 3.48 -36.45
N GLY A 14 -36.91 3.98 -36.19
CA GLY A 14 -35.67 3.26 -36.45
C GLY A 14 -35.30 2.51 -35.20
N VAL A 15 -35.32 1.17 -35.23
CA VAL A 15 -34.72 0.33 -34.19
C VAL A 15 -33.20 0.45 -34.35
N GLY A 16 -32.66 1.57 -33.86
CA GLY A 16 -31.24 1.75 -33.65
C GLY A 16 -30.86 1.01 -32.38
N PHE A 17 -30.19 -0.13 -32.54
CA PHE A 17 -29.52 -0.81 -31.44
C PHE A 17 -28.39 0.11 -30.97
N CYS A 18 -28.69 1.02 -30.03
CA CYS A 18 -27.67 1.77 -29.32
C CYS A 18 -26.88 0.74 -28.51
N LEU A 19 -25.74 0.29 -29.05
CA LEU A 19 -24.64 -0.24 -28.27
C LEU A 19 -24.25 0.86 -27.29
N TRP A 20 -24.88 0.83 -26.10
CA TRP A 20 -24.31 1.46 -24.92
C TRP A 20 -23.02 0.70 -24.66
N GLY A 21 -21.95 1.14 -25.32
CA GLY A 21 -20.61 0.80 -24.90
C GLY A 21 -20.51 1.29 -23.48
N SER A 22 -20.56 0.36 -22.52
CA SER A 22 -20.19 0.66 -21.14
C SER A 22 -18.83 1.32 -21.22
N ALA A 23 -18.79 2.63 -20.96
CA ALA A 23 -17.53 3.31 -20.75
C ALA A 23 -16.91 2.58 -19.57
N THR A 24 -15.94 1.71 -19.84
CA THR A 24 -15.08 1.17 -18.82
C THR A 24 -14.40 2.38 -18.23
N VAL A 25 -14.84 2.80 -17.05
CA VAL A 25 -14.11 3.78 -16.27
C VAL A 25 -12.76 3.11 -16.01
N ALA A 26 -11.73 3.58 -16.71
CA ALA A 26 -10.38 3.21 -16.38
C ALA A 26 -10.17 3.67 -14.94
N TYR A 27 -10.06 2.72 -14.01
CA TYR A 27 -9.68 3.03 -12.65
C TYR A 27 -8.32 3.72 -12.71
N ALA A 28 -8.08 4.67 -11.80
CA ALA A 28 -6.76 5.28 -11.68
C ALA A 28 -5.74 4.14 -11.52
N ASP A 29 -4.78 4.06 -12.46
CA ASP A 29 -3.72 3.07 -12.41
C ASP A 29 -2.84 3.41 -11.20
N TYR A 30 -3.08 2.70 -10.10
CA TYR A 30 -2.22 2.72 -8.93
C TYR A 30 -0.98 1.87 -9.21
N PRO A 31 0.20 2.24 -8.66
CA PRO A 31 1.35 1.34 -8.65
C PRO A 31 0.95 -0.04 -8.14
N SER A 32 1.46 -1.11 -8.76
CA SER A 32 1.10 -2.49 -8.42
C SER A 32 1.31 -2.77 -6.93
N TRP A 33 2.42 -2.29 -6.37
CA TRP A 33 2.76 -2.46 -4.96
C TRP A 33 1.72 -1.87 -4.00
N TRP A 34 0.93 -0.85 -4.40
CA TRP A 34 -0.14 -0.33 -3.54
C TRP A 34 -1.24 -1.36 -3.34
N GLN A 35 -1.57 -2.11 -4.39
CA GLN A 35 -2.60 -3.13 -4.34
C GLN A 35 -2.10 -4.34 -3.56
N GLU A 36 -0.84 -4.72 -3.80
CA GLU A 36 -0.15 -5.82 -3.12
C GLU A 36 -0.01 -5.55 -1.62
N MET A 37 0.34 -4.31 -1.24
CA MET A 37 0.42 -3.86 0.16
C MET A 37 -0.95 -3.48 0.74
N GLY A 38 -2.06 -3.66 0.02
CA GLY A 38 -3.42 -3.38 0.51
C GLY A 38 -3.75 -1.91 0.79
N LEU A 39 -3.03 -0.96 0.19
CA LEU A 39 -3.26 0.49 0.35
C LEU A 39 -4.53 0.96 -0.38
N VAL A 40 -4.99 0.17 -1.34
CA VAL A 40 -6.13 0.50 -2.20
C VAL A 40 -7.24 -0.53 -2.01
N LEU A 41 -8.44 -0.03 -1.74
CA LEU A 41 -9.67 -0.80 -1.83
C LEU A 41 -10.33 -0.51 -3.18
N GLN A 42 -10.27 -1.46 -4.12
CA GLN A 42 -10.81 -1.27 -5.49
C GLN A 42 -12.33 -1.06 -5.50
N SER A 43 -13.04 -1.43 -4.44
CA SER A 43 -14.49 -1.26 -4.30
C SER A 43 -14.91 0.16 -3.91
N GLU A 44 -13.96 1.02 -3.51
CA GLU A 44 -14.24 2.36 -2.98
C GLU A 44 -13.97 3.44 -4.02
N GLU A 45 -14.80 4.49 -4.03
CA GLU A 45 -14.55 5.66 -4.86
C GLU A 45 -13.32 6.44 -4.37
N SER A 46 -12.50 6.89 -5.32
CA SER A 46 -11.29 7.64 -5.01
C SER A 46 -11.61 9.06 -4.51
N ASN A 47 -11.58 9.28 -3.20
CA ASN A 47 -11.71 10.62 -2.61
C ASN A 47 -10.40 11.41 -2.66
N ASN A 48 -10.01 11.93 -3.82
CA ASN A 48 -8.73 12.66 -4.00
C ASN A 48 -8.69 14.05 -3.33
N TYR A 49 -9.85 14.62 -2.99
CA TYR A 49 -9.95 15.96 -2.41
C TYR A 49 -10.13 15.96 -0.89
N GLY A 50 -10.23 14.79 -0.27
CA GLY A 50 -10.31 14.67 1.18
C GLY A 50 -8.99 15.05 1.85
N PRO A 51 -9.03 15.68 3.03
CA PRO A 51 -7.83 15.94 3.82
C PRO A 51 -7.25 14.63 4.36
N VAL A 52 -5.93 14.56 4.44
CA VAL A 52 -5.17 13.44 5.00
C VAL A 52 -4.98 13.66 6.49
N ASN A 53 -5.21 12.62 7.28
CA ASN A 53 -4.84 12.58 8.70
C ASN A 53 -3.49 11.89 8.92
N GLN A 54 -2.91 12.04 10.11
CA GLN A 54 -1.61 11.44 10.45
C GLN A 54 -1.60 9.92 10.36
N GLY A 55 -2.69 9.25 10.76
CA GLY A 55 -2.79 7.79 10.67
C GLY A 55 -2.67 7.30 9.23
N GLN A 56 -3.30 8.00 8.29
CA GLN A 56 -3.20 7.71 6.86
C GLN A 56 -1.77 7.90 6.35
N LEU A 57 -1.10 9.01 6.69
CA LEU A 57 0.29 9.23 6.27
C LEU A 57 1.24 8.18 6.87
N LYS A 58 1.06 7.82 8.14
CA LYS A 58 1.87 6.79 8.81
C LYS A 58 1.69 5.42 8.17
N ASN A 59 0.44 5.02 7.90
CA ASN A 59 0.16 3.76 7.23
C ASN A 59 0.78 3.70 5.82
N PHE A 60 0.72 4.82 5.08
CA PHE A 60 1.37 4.93 3.77
C PHE A 60 2.90 4.83 3.90
N GLY A 61 3.49 5.59 4.83
CA GLY A 61 4.93 5.58 5.08
C GLY A 61 5.45 4.23 5.53
N LEU A 62 4.71 3.52 6.40
CA LEU A 62 5.07 2.18 6.84
C LEU A 62 5.13 1.21 5.66
N ARG A 63 4.05 1.11 4.88
CA ARG A 63 4.01 0.19 3.73
C ARG A 63 5.01 0.56 2.63
N ALA A 64 5.21 1.85 2.39
CA ALA A 64 6.26 2.36 1.52
C ALA A 64 7.66 1.96 2.00
N SER A 65 7.90 1.94 3.32
CA SER A 65 9.19 1.52 3.89
C SER A 65 9.46 0.04 3.69
N HIS A 66 8.46 -0.82 3.87
CA HIS A 66 8.61 -2.26 3.59
C HIS A 66 8.84 -2.53 2.12
N TYR A 67 8.05 -1.89 1.24
CA TYR A 67 8.23 -2.00 -0.20
C TYR A 67 9.64 -1.58 -0.62
N LEU A 68 10.09 -0.40 -0.19
CA LEU A 68 11.40 0.10 -0.59
C LEU A 68 12.54 -0.72 0.02
N ARG A 69 12.40 -1.18 1.28
CA ARG A 69 13.36 -2.07 1.95
C ARG A 69 13.54 -3.37 1.17
N PHE A 70 12.45 -3.97 0.70
CA PHE A 70 12.48 -5.16 -0.15
C PHE A 70 13.15 -4.88 -1.51
N MET A 71 12.70 -3.86 -2.23
CA MET A 71 13.21 -3.54 -3.56
C MET A 71 14.69 -3.15 -3.57
N LEU A 72 15.20 -2.59 -2.45
CA LEU A 72 16.61 -2.24 -2.29
C LEU A 72 17.42 -3.32 -1.55
N GLU A 73 16.84 -4.49 -1.28
CA GLU A 73 17.52 -5.59 -0.58
C GLU A 73 18.24 -5.11 0.68
N LEU A 74 17.54 -4.35 1.51
CA LEU A 74 18.06 -3.83 2.78
C LEU A 74 17.51 -4.66 3.92
N ASP A 75 18.39 -5.15 4.79
CA ASP A 75 17.94 -5.64 6.09
C ASP A 75 17.44 -4.47 6.96
N GLN A 76 16.74 -4.79 8.04
CA GLN A 76 16.17 -3.78 8.92
C GLN A 76 17.23 -2.88 9.59
N SER A 77 18.40 -3.41 9.91
CA SER A 77 19.46 -2.65 10.58
C SER A 77 20.05 -1.60 9.63
N ALA A 78 20.31 -2.01 8.39
CA ALA A 78 20.72 -1.14 7.30
C ALA A 78 19.64 -0.08 7.04
N TRP A 79 18.38 -0.48 6.89
CA TRP A 79 17.25 0.44 6.71
C TRP A 79 17.18 1.47 7.84
N SER A 80 17.13 1.03 9.10
CA SER A 80 16.93 1.91 10.26
C SER A 80 18.07 2.91 10.43
N SER A 81 19.32 2.46 10.26
CA SER A 81 20.49 3.33 10.39
C SER A 81 20.56 4.39 9.28
N GLN A 82 20.24 4.01 8.05
CA GLN A 82 20.25 4.91 6.89
C GLN A 82 19.04 5.84 6.88
N TRP A 83 17.85 5.33 7.21
CA TRP A 83 16.64 6.13 7.41
C TRP A 83 16.87 7.22 8.45
N LEU A 84 17.49 6.89 9.59
CA LEU A 84 17.85 7.87 10.60
C LEU A 84 18.86 8.91 10.08
N ALA A 85 19.85 8.48 9.28
CA ALA A 85 20.85 9.36 8.69
C ALA A 85 20.24 10.36 7.69
N VAL A 86 19.28 9.92 6.87
CA VAL A 86 18.52 10.76 5.92
C VAL A 86 17.85 11.95 6.62
N TYR A 87 17.41 11.76 7.87
CA TYR A 87 16.78 12.82 8.68
C TYR A 87 17.72 13.48 9.69
N GLY A 88 19.03 13.30 9.58
CA GLY A 88 20.00 13.92 10.49
C GLY A 88 19.82 13.53 11.96
N GLY A 89 19.34 12.32 12.25
CA GLY A 89 19.18 11.81 13.61
C GLY A 89 17.76 11.87 14.20
N SER A 90 16.75 12.32 13.45
CA SER A 90 15.36 12.35 13.91
C SER A 90 14.37 11.99 12.81
N ALA A 91 14.24 10.69 12.51
CA ALA A 91 13.34 10.19 11.48
C ALA A 91 11.86 10.13 11.94
N PRO A 92 10.90 10.19 11.00
CA PRO A 92 9.50 9.91 11.29
C PRO A 92 9.32 8.51 11.87
N ASP A 93 8.53 8.41 12.95
CA ASP A 93 8.08 7.15 13.56
C ASP A 93 6.65 6.83 13.08
N PHE A 94 6.54 5.78 12.27
CA PHE A 94 5.26 5.34 11.70
C PHE A 94 4.45 4.44 12.64
N LEU A 95 5.07 3.89 13.69
CA LEU A 95 4.42 2.97 14.64
C LEU A 95 3.79 3.69 15.83
N ASN A 96 4.18 4.95 16.06
CA ASN A 96 3.56 5.78 17.09
C ASN A 96 2.04 5.93 16.86
N THR A 97 1.23 5.64 17.88
CA THR A 97 -0.25 5.71 17.78
C THR A 97 -0.84 7.09 18.11
N GLY A 98 -0.01 8.02 18.57
CA GLY A 98 -0.41 9.39 18.91
C GLY A 98 -0.84 10.20 17.69
N ASN A 99 -1.85 11.05 17.88
CA ASN A 99 -2.32 12.03 16.90
C ASN A 99 -2.83 11.47 15.55
N ASN A 100 -3.18 10.18 15.45
CA ASN A 100 -3.61 9.56 14.19
C ASN A 100 -4.80 10.25 13.49
N PHE A 101 -5.63 11.00 14.21
CA PHE A 101 -6.77 11.74 13.66
C PHE A 101 -6.46 13.20 13.31
N ALA A 102 -5.26 13.68 13.62
CA ALA A 102 -4.86 15.05 13.33
C ALA A 102 -4.66 15.23 11.82
N VAL A 103 -5.19 16.33 11.27
CA VAL A 103 -4.99 16.69 9.86
C VAL A 103 -3.53 17.03 9.62
N MET A 104 -3.00 16.55 8.51
CA MET A 104 -1.63 16.82 8.06
C MET A 104 -1.57 18.01 7.11
N ASN A 105 -0.50 18.78 7.19
CA ASN A 105 -0.18 19.78 6.19
C ASN A 105 0.73 19.20 5.09
N GLN A 106 0.77 19.86 3.94
CA GLN A 106 1.59 19.41 2.81
C GLN A 106 3.08 19.37 3.15
N GLY A 107 3.58 20.28 4.00
CA GLY A 107 4.98 20.31 4.43
C GLY A 107 5.39 19.01 5.14
N GLN A 108 4.54 18.50 6.03
CA GLN A 108 4.76 17.23 6.72
C GLN A 108 4.71 16.04 5.75
N GLY A 109 3.76 16.02 4.81
CA GLY A 109 3.71 15.01 3.76
C GLY A 109 4.98 14.98 2.91
N LYS A 110 5.44 16.16 2.46
CA LYS A 110 6.67 16.33 1.67
C LYS A 110 7.91 15.91 2.46
N PHE A 111 7.97 16.26 3.75
CA PHE A 111 9.08 15.86 4.62
C PHE A 111 9.22 14.34 4.71
N VAL A 112 8.11 13.64 4.97
CA VAL A 112 8.08 12.17 5.04
C VAL A 112 8.41 11.56 3.67
N ALA A 113 7.77 12.06 2.61
CA ALA A 113 8.00 11.57 1.26
C ALA A 113 9.47 11.74 0.87
N ASN A 114 10.08 12.90 1.14
CA ASN A 114 11.47 13.18 0.77
C ASN A 114 12.43 12.09 1.24
N GLY A 115 12.27 11.59 2.46
CA GLY A 115 13.16 10.54 2.96
C GLY A 115 13.17 9.28 2.08
N PHE A 116 12.04 8.89 1.49
CA PHE A 116 11.99 7.75 0.57
C PHE A 116 12.78 8.00 -0.71
N TYR A 117 12.70 9.22 -1.24
CA TYR A 117 13.47 9.56 -2.42
C TYR A 117 14.97 9.67 -2.14
N GLU A 118 15.36 10.21 -0.98
CA GLU A 118 16.77 10.19 -0.53
C GLU A 118 17.28 8.74 -0.38
N MET A 119 16.45 7.83 0.12
CA MET A 119 16.81 6.39 0.19
C MET A 119 17.01 5.79 -1.22
N MET A 120 16.15 6.11 -2.19
CA MET A 120 16.34 5.66 -3.58
C MET A 120 17.62 6.23 -4.19
N GLU A 121 17.96 7.49 -3.91
CA GLU A 121 19.20 8.11 -4.37
C GLU A 121 20.44 7.47 -3.73
N LEU A 122 20.39 7.25 -2.42
CA LEU A 122 21.45 6.61 -1.65
C LEU A 122 21.77 5.20 -2.16
N HIS A 123 20.75 4.46 -2.61
CA HIS A 123 20.86 3.07 -3.10
C HIS A 123 20.59 2.95 -4.59
N SER A 124 20.97 3.98 -5.36
CA SER A 124 20.76 3.98 -6.81
C SER A 124 21.45 2.82 -7.53
N ASP A 125 22.47 2.20 -6.92
CA ASP A 125 23.17 1.00 -7.39
C ASP A 125 22.36 -0.29 -7.26
N LYS A 126 21.34 -0.30 -6.41
CA LYS A 126 20.46 -1.44 -6.16
C LYS A 126 19.11 -1.34 -6.86
N LEU A 127 18.85 -0.24 -7.57
CA LEU A 127 17.61 -0.09 -8.31
C LEU A 127 17.51 -1.17 -9.40
N PRO A 128 16.30 -1.65 -9.71
CA PRO A 128 16.07 -2.57 -10.82
C PRO A 128 16.72 -2.06 -12.10
N GLY A 129 17.28 -2.94 -12.92
CA GLY A 129 18.09 -2.57 -14.09
C GLY A 129 17.38 -1.71 -15.15
N GLU A 130 16.05 -1.57 -15.05
CA GLU A 130 15.24 -0.64 -15.84
C GLU A 130 15.50 0.84 -15.47
N PHE A 131 16.03 1.09 -14.26
CA PHE A 131 16.33 2.40 -13.71
C PHE A 131 17.84 2.58 -13.53
N PRO A 132 18.54 3.24 -14.47
CA PRO A 132 19.99 3.44 -14.38
C PRO A 132 20.44 4.32 -13.20
N ASN A 133 19.50 5.03 -12.56
CA ASN A 133 19.71 5.82 -11.35
C ASN A 133 18.35 6.24 -10.77
N ALA A 134 18.36 6.82 -9.56
CA ALA A 134 17.16 7.31 -8.90
C ALA A 134 16.42 8.37 -9.72
N SER A 135 17.13 9.27 -10.40
CA SER A 135 16.49 10.28 -11.26
C SER A 135 15.67 9.64 -12.38
N ALA A 136 16.11 8.51 -12.95
CA ALA A 136 15.36 7.77 -13.96
C ALA A 136 14.14 7.06 -13.36
N ALA A 137 14.24 6.48 -12.16
CA ALA A 137 13.10 5.91 -11.44
C ALA A 137 12.05 6.98 -11.12
N ILE A 138 12.50 8.14 -10.64
CA ILE A 138 11.66 9.29 -10.36
C ILE A 138 11.03 9.82 -11.65
N ALA A 139 11.81 9.96 -12.73
CA ALA A 139 11.30 10.43 -14.01
C ALA A 139 10.23 9.48 -14.57
N ALA A 140 10.43 8.16 -14.48
CA ALA A 140 9.44 7.17 -14.92
C ALA A 140 8.13 7.29 -14.13
N MET A 141 8.21 7.52 -12.82
CA MET A 141 7.05 7.81 -11.97
C MET A 141 6.33 9.11 -12.40
N LEU A 142 7.09 10.17 -12.69
CA LEU A 142 6.52 11.44 -13.12
C LEU A 142 5.87 11.29 -14.51
N ASP A 143 6.48 10.58 -15.45
CA ASP A 143 5.93 10.35 -16.79
C ASP A 143 4.61 9.56 -16.76
N LEU A 144 4.44 8.63 -15.82
CA LEU A 144 3.19 7.86 -15.69
C LEU A 144 2.00 8.74 -15.29
N HIS A 145 2.25 9.86 -14.60
CA HIS A 145 1.21 10.65 -13.94
C HIS A 145 1.17 12.13 -14.35
N HIS A 146 2.10 12.62 -15.19
CA HIS A 146 2.23 14.05 -15.49
C HIS A 146 2.44 14.42 -16.98
N PRO A 147 2.12 15.67 -17.35
CA PRO A 147 2.49 16.22 -18.66
C PRO A 147 4.02 16.31 -18.77
N GLY A 148 4.58 15.89 -19.91
CA GLY A 148 6.02 15.79 -20.19
C GLY A 148 6.86 17.08 -20.18
N THR A 149 6.44 18.09 -19.42
CA THR A 149 7.13 19.37 -19.22
C THR A 149 7.63 19.56 -17.78
N TRP A 150 7.58 18.53 -16.94
CA TRP A 150 8.03 18.65 -15.57
C TRP A 150 9.56 18.54 -15.47
N THR A 151 10.17 19.53 -14.83
CA THR A 151 11.62 19.76 -14.80
C THR A 151 12.22 19.55 -13.41
N TYR A 152 11.48 18.87 -12.54
CA TYR A 152 11.66 18.88 -11.10
C TYR A 152 12.10 17.50 -10.59
N ASP A 153 13.15 17.45 -9.76
CA ASP A 153 13.73 16.21 -9.20
C ASP A 153 12.81 15.53 -8.18
N ARG A 154 11.80 16.26 -7.68
CA ARG A 154 10.80 15.75 -6.76
C ARG A 154 9.41 16.22 -7.20
N PRO A 155 8.36 15.41 -6.94
CA PRO A 155 6.98 15.72 -7.30
C PRO A 155 6.44 17.04 -6.72
N TRP A 156 7.11 17.60 -5.72
CA TRP A 156 6.73 18.84 -5.03
C TRP A 156 7.79 19.94 -5.09
N THR A 157 8.78 19.88 -5.97
CA THR A 157 9.73 21.00 -6.12
C THR A 157 9.14 22.09 -7.04
N GLY A 158 9.37 23.37 -6.72
CA GLY A 158 8.77 24.52 -7.43
C GLY A 158 8.47 25.74 -6.54
N GLN A 159 8.17 26.89 -7.14
CA GLN A 159 8.00 28.18 -6.44
C GLN A 159 6.69 28.34 -5.64
N ASP A 160 5.71 27.44 -5.80
CA ASP A 160 4.37 27.56 -5.21
C ASP A 160 3.98 26.35 -4.32
N THR A 161 4.85 25.99 -3.38
CA THR A 161 4.59 24.85 -2.50
C THR A 161 3.89 25.30 -1.22
N GLU A 162 2.57 25.09 -1.15
CA GLU A 162 1.78 25.45 0.04
C GLU A 162 2.09 24.52 1.24
N HIS A 163 3.19 24.75 1.95
CA HIS A 163 3.62 23.88 3.06
C HIS A 163 2.61 23.79 4.22
N TYR A 164 1.82 24.85 4.44
CA TYR A 164 0.90 24.94 5.57
C TYR A 164 -0.55 24.59 5.21
N ALA A 165 -0.85 24.40 3.92
CA ALA A 165 -2.17 23.94 3.50
C ALA A 165 -2.40 22.48 3.91
N PRO A 166 -3.65 22.05 4.13
CA PRO A 166 -3.96 20.64 4.33
C PRO A 166 -3.41 19.78 3.19
N LEU A 167 -2.82 18.65 3.54
CA LEU A 167 -2.44 17.63 2.58
C LEU A 167 -3.71 16.93 2.11
N LEU A 168 -3.94 16.88 0.79
CA LEU A 168 -5.07 16.17 0.19
C LEU A 168 -4.68 14.73 -0.17
N ILE A 169 -5.65 13.82 -0.18
CA ILE A 169 -5.43 12.40 -0.50
C ILE A 169 -4.79 12.24 -1.89
N GLY A 170 -5.22 13.01 -2.89
CA GLY A 170 -4.61 12.99 -4.22
C GLY A 170 -3.14 13.42 -4.21
N GLN A 171 -2.77 14.38 -3.35
CA GLN A 171 -1.37 14.80 -3.19
C GLN A 171 -0.56 13.73 -2.47
N LEU A 172 -1.10 13.08 -1.44
CA LEU A 172 -0.44 11.95 -0.76
C LEU A 172 -0.19 10.82 -1.74
N LYS A 173 -1.22 10.40 -2.48
CA LYS A 173 -1.11 9.38 -3.53
C LYS A 173 0.02 9.73 -4.49
N PHE A 174 0.03 10.96 -4.94
CA PHE A 174 1.04 11.44 -5.87
C PHE A 174 2.47 11.52 -5.27
N MET A 175 2.63 11.83 -3.99
CA MET A 175 3.95 11.83 -3.32
C MET A 175 4.56 10.43 -3.21
N PHE A 176 3.73 9.39 -3.14
CA PHE A 176 4.13 7.99 -2.95
C PHE A 176 3.86 7.11 -4.17
N SER A 177 3.76 7.70 -5.37
CA SER A 177 3.46 6.95 -6.60
C SER A 177 4.67 6.27 -7.22
N PHE A 178 5.84 6.25 -6.56
CA PHE A 178 7.05 5.63 -7.09
C PHE A 178 6.80 4.13 -7.31
N ASP A 179 7.34 3.60 -8.41
CA ASP A 179 7.16 2.21 -8.80
C ASP A 179 8.51 1.67 -9.26
N LEU A 180 9.09 0.80 -8.43
CA LEU A 180 10.32 0.07 -8.74
C LEU A 180 10.00 -1.30 -9.37
N GLY A 181 8.76 -1.54 -9.76
CA GLY A 181 8.29 -2.81 -10.29
C GLY A 181 7.47 -3.61 -9.27
N ALA A 182 6.93 -4.73 -9.76
CA ALA A 182 6.15 -5.66 -8.95
C ALA A 182 7.03 -6.38 -7.91
N ILE A 183 6.44 -6.70 -6.75
CA ILE A 183 7.13 -7.36 -5.63
C ILE A 183 7.55 -8.82 -5.96
N GLY A 184 7.30 -9.31 -7.17
CA GLY A 184 7.62 -10.69 -7.56
C GLY A 184 6.71 -11.71 -6.86
N PRO A 185 7.02 -13.02 -6.94
CA PRO A 185 6.14 -14.07 -6.42
C PRO A 185 6.20 -14.26 -4.90
N TRP A 186 7.25 -13.78 -4.21
CA TRP A 186 7.45 -13.96 -2.77
C TRP A 186 8.18 -12.75 -2.16
N MET A 187 7.64 -12.19 -1.08
CA MET A 187 8.30 -11.17 -0.24
C MET A 187 8.19 -11.62 1.22
N ASP A 188 9.32 -11.98 1.81
CA ASP A 188 9.44 -12.44 3.20
C ASP A 188 10.71 -11.79 3.77
N LEU A 189 10.56 -10.58 4.30
CA LEU A 189 11.67 -9.73 4.74
C LEU A 189 12.27 -10.16 6.08
N ASP A 190 11.48 -10.77 6.95
CA ASP A 190 11.92 -11.23 8.27
C ASP A 190 12.21 -12.73 8.34
N GLY A 191 11.90 -13.47 7.28
CA GLY A 191 12.26 -14.88 7.10
C GLY A 191 11.39 -15.82 7.93
N ASP A 192 10.16 -15.42 8.23
CA ASP A 192 9.24 -16.21 9.05
C ASP A 192 8.44 -17.24 8.23
N GLY A 193 8.63 -17.27 6.90
CA GLY A 193 7.96 -18.19 5.99
C GLY A 193 6.57 -17.74 5.56
N ILE A 194 6.13 -16.55 5.98
CA ILE A 194 4.89 -15.92 5.54
C ILE A 194 5.24 -14.81 4.56
N ASP A 195 4.43 -14.67 3.52
CA ASP A 195 4.59 -13.56 2.59
C ASP A 195 4.11 -12.25 3.25
N ASP A 196 5.00 -11.27 3.41
CA ASP A 196 4.72 -9.93 3.93
C ASP A 196 3.50 -9.29 3.27
N ARG A 197 3.24 -9.53 1.96
CA ARG A 197 2.04 -8.98 1.28
C ARG A 197 0.77 -9.58 1.87
N LEU A 198 0.80 -10.86 2.20
CA LEU A 198 -0.29 -11.54 2.89
C LEU A 198 -0.46 -10.93 4.28
N GLU A 199 0.62 -10.69 5.00
CA GLU A 199 0.58 -10.07 6.32
C GLU A 199 0.01 -8.65 6.28
N TRP A 200 0.40 -7.83 5.30
CA TRP A 200 -0.16 -6.50 5.11
C TRP A 200 -1.63 -6.54 4.69
N LYS A 201 -2.01 -7.47 3.82
CA LYS A 201 -3.37 -7.56 3.30
C LYS A 201 -4.37 -8.14 4.30
N ILE A 202 -3.96 -9.15 5.06
CA ILE A 202 -4.84 -9.88 5.99
C ILE A 202 -4.67 -9.37 7.41
N PHE A 203 -3.43 -9.22 7.87
CA PHE A 203 -3.12 -8.91 9.27
C PHE A 203 -2.73 -7.44 9.48
N ASN A 204 -2.80 -6.60 8.44
CA ASN A 204 -2.38 -5.21 8.48
C ASN A 204 -0.94 -5.03 9.03
N GLY A 205 -0.05 -5.98 8.70
CA GLY A 205 1.35 -6.01 9.12
C GLY A 205 1.59 -6.54 10.53
N LEU A 206 0.64 -7.25 11.13
CA LEU A 206 0.88 -8.01 12.36
C LEU A 206 1.70 -9.27 12.02
N GLY A 207 3.03 -9.15 12.12
CA GLY A 207 4.03 -10.23 12.04
C GLY A 207 5.41 -9.67 11.64
N VAL A 208 5.42 -8.81 10.62
CA VAL A 208 6.57 -8.00 10.13
C VAL A 208 7.39 -7.22 11.18
N LEU A 209 6.89 -7.01 12.41
CA LEU A 209 7.46 -6.08 13.39
C LEU A 209 8.49 -6.68 14.36
N SER A 210 8.89 -7.95 14.20
CA SER A 210 9.78 -8.59 15.17
C SER A 210 11.24 -8.70 14.69
N ASP A 211 11.89 -7.54 14.58
CA ASP A 211 13.32 -7.41 14.25
C ASP A 211 14.29 -8.19 15.19
N SER A 212 13.79 -8.77 16.27
CA SER A 212 14.56 -9.62 17.17
C SER A 212 14.76 -11.06 16.66
N GLY A 213 14.17 -11.45 15.52
CA GLY A 213 13.98 -12.88 15.21
C GLY A 213 13.26 -13.59 16.38
N ALA A 214 12.43 -12.82 17.10
CA ALA A 214 11.81 -13.22 18.35
C ALA A 214 10.32 -12.88 18.41
N LEU A 215 9.65 -12.78 17.25
CA LEU A 215 8.56 -13.73 17.09
C LEU A 215 9.21 -15.09 17.06
N VAL A 216 8.86 -15.85 18.10
CA VAL A 216 9.44 -17.11 18.51
C VAL A 216 9.67 -17.95 17.25
N ALA A 217 10.93 -18.24 16.90
CA ALA A 217 11.26 -19.22 15.87
C ALA A 217 10.25 -20.35 15.96
N ASP A 218 9.50 -20.62 14.88
CA ASP A 218 8.54 -21.72 14.75
C ASP A 218 9.05 -22.91 15.60
N PRO A 219 8.59 -23.06 16.86
CA PRO A 219 9.27 -23.95 17.80
C PRO A 219 9.11 -25.40 17.37
N THR A 220 8.08 -25.65 16.55
CA THR A 220 7.68 -26.95 16.05
C THR A 220 8.33 -27.23 14.69
N GLY A 221 8.72 -26.20 13.93
CA GLY A 221 9.33 -26.33 12.60
C GLY A 221 8.36 -26.93 11.59
N ASP A 222 7.06 -26.74 11.79
CA ASP A 222 5.99 -27.37 11.01
C ASP A 222 5.43 -26.50 9.88
N LEU A 223 5.95 -25.28 9.70
CA LEU A 223 5.53 -24.33 8.68
C LEU A 223 4.04 -23.94 8.79
N THR A 224 3.41 -24.14 9.96
CA THR A 224 2.09 -23.57 10.21
C THR A 224 2.24 -22.08 10.53
N PRO A 225 1.38 -21.20 9.97
CA PRO A 225 1.46 -19.78 10.27
C PRO A 225 1.34 -19.55 11.78
N HIS A 226 2.19 -18.69 12.36
CA HIS A 226 2.12 -18.25 13.77
C HIS A 226 0.70 -17.82 14.20
N LEU A 227 -0.16 -17.45 13.26
CA LEU A 227 -1.57 -17.22 13.52
C LEU A 227 -2.25 -18.42 14.19
N ILE A 228 -1.93 -19.65 13.82
CA ILE A 228 -2.48 -20.87 14.44
C ILE A 228 -1.98 -20.98 15.87
N ASP A 229 -0.68 -20.83 16.13
CA ASP A 229 -0.12 -20.85 17.50
C ASP A 229 -0.61 -19.70 18.39
N VAL A 230 -0.76 -18.49 17.84
CA VAL A 230 -1.31 -17.32 18.53
C VAL A 230 -2.80 -17.52 18.81
N LEU A 231 -3.55 -18.06 17.85
CA LEU A 231 -4.97 -18.38 18.05
C LEU A 231 -5.15 -19.54 19.04
N GLU A 232 -4.31 -20.56 19.00
CA GLU A 232 -4.35 -21.70 19.93
C GLU A 232 -3.92 -21.30 21.34
N SER A 233 -2.99 -20.36 21.48
CA SER A 233 -2.57 -19.84 22.79
C SER A 233 -3.50 -18.77 23.37
N GLN A 234 -4.44 -18.22 22.58
CA GLN A 234 -5.43 -17.22 23.02
C GLN A 234 -6.87 -17.63 22.69
N PRO A 235 -7.47 -18.57 23.46
CA PRO A 235 -8.80 -19.10 23.20
C PRO A 235 -9.92 -18.04 23.26
N GLU A 236 -9.71 -16.95 24.00
CA GLU A 236 -10.62 -15.80 24.03
C GLU A 236 -10.72 -15.05 22.70
N ILE A 237 -9.66 -15.04 21.89
CA ILE A 237 -9.69 -14.45 20.54
C ILE A 237 -10.51 -15.36 19.63
N GLN A 238 -10.31 -16.69 19.69
CA GLN A 238 -11.09 -17.66 18.91
C GLN A 238 -12.60 -17.50 19.11
N GLU A 239 -13.05 -17.23 20.34
CA GLU A 239 -14.47 -17.01 20.67
C GLU A 239 -15.02 -15.69 20.07
N GLN A 240 -14.20 -14.63 20.01
CA GLN A 240 -14.62 -13.32 19.45
C GLN A 240 -14.67 -13.28 17.93
N ILE A 241 -13.75 -13.97 17.24
CA ILE A 241 -13.75 -14.07 15.77
C ILE A 241 -14.55 -15.28 15.26
N GLY A 242 -15.17 -16.07 16.14
CA GLY A 242 -15.95 -17.26 15.78
C GLY A 242 -15.13 -18.29 14.99
N TYR A 243 -13.85 -18.39 15.34
CA TYR A 243 -12.86 -19.20 14.64
C TYR A 243 -12.70 -20.54 15.34
N ALA A 244 -12.74 -21.64 14.60
CA ALA A 244 -12.41 -22.98 15.09
C ALA A 244 -11.38 -23.60 14.16
N ILE A 245 -10.21 -23.95 14.71
CA ILE A 245 -9.15 -24.67 13.99
C ILE A 245 -9.29 -26.13 14.39
N ASP A 246 -9.73 -26.96 13.44
CA ASP A 246 -9.70 -28.42 13.56
C ASP A 246 -8.84 -28.93 12.40
N GLY A 247 -7.52 -28.94 12.61
CA GLY A 247 -6.53 -29.25 11.58
C GLY A 247 -6.44 -28.20 10.46
N VAL A 248 -6.50 -28.66 9.21
CA VAL A 248 -6.14 -27.96 7.95
C VAL A 248 -7.23 -26.98 7.45
N THR A 249 -8.12 -26.55 8.35
CA THR A 249 -9.37 -25.87 7.99
C THR A 249 -9.54 -24.55 8.73
N ILE A 250 -9.71 -23.48 7.97
CA ILE A 250 -10.03 -22.13 8.42
C ILE A 250 -11.55 -21.94 8.35
N VAL A 251 -12.19 -21.69 9.49
CA VAL A 251 -13.63 -21.36 9.54
C VAL A 251 -13.80 -19.85 9.74
N LEU A 252 -14.35 -19.17 8.74
CA LEU A 252 -14.72 -17.76 8.83
C LEU A 252 -16.24 -17.64 9.03
N PRO A 253 -16.73 -16.98 10.11
CA PRO A 253 -18.16 -16.96 10.47
C PRO A 253 -19.09 -16.46 9.37
N ASP A 254 -18.59 -15.57 8.51
CA ASP A 254 -19.32 -14.91 7.44
C ASP A 254 -18.96 -15.43 6.03
N LYS A 255 -17.86 -16.17 5.88
CA LYS A 255 -17.34 -16.59 4.56
C LYS A 255 -17.33 -18.10 4.31
N GLY A 256 -17.55 -18.90 5.35
CA GLY A 256 -17.60 -20.35 5.27
C GLY A 256 -16.28 -21.01 5.67
N VAL A 257 -16.16 -22.30 5.34
CA VAL A 257 -14.99 -23.13 5.69
C VAL A 257 -14.02 -23.15 4.50
N TYR A 258 -12.74 -22.99 4.78
CA TYR A 258 -11.67 -23.00 3.79
C TYR A 258 -10.64 -24.05 4.19
N GLY A 259 -10.24 -24.91 3.27
CA GLY A 259 -9.15 -25.87 3.45
C GLY A 259 -7.86 -25.31 2.87
N ILE A 260 -6.73 -25.56 3.53
CA ILE A 260 -5.40 -25.26 3.01
C ILE A 260 -4.78 -26.56 2.52
N ALA A 261 -4.57 -26.76 1.22
CA ALA A 261 -3.92 -28.00 0.81
C ALA A 261 -2.45 -28.04 1.34
N PRO A 262 -2.00 -29.14 1.98
CA PRO A 262 -0.71 -29.19 2.68
C PRO A 262 0.52 -29.01 1.75
N ASP A 263 0.34 -29.31 0.47
CA ASP A 263 1.45 -29.46 -0.46
C ASP A 263 1.70 -28.18 -1.29
N ASP A 264 0.74 -27.26 -1.33
CA ASP A 264 0.74 -26.08 -2.21
C ASP A 264 0.13 -24.82 -1.56
N LEU A 265 -0.31 -24.91 -0.30
CA LEU A 265 -0.95 -23.81 0.43
C LEU A 265 -2.15 -23.19 -0.32
N GLU A 266 -2.77 -23.93 -1.25
CA GLU A 266 -3.95 -23.44 -1.96
C GLU A 266 -5.14 -23.37 -0.98
N ILE A 267 -5.63 -22.15 -0.77
CA ILE A 267 -6.83 -21.90 0.01
C ILE A 267 -8.04 -22.16 -0.88
N SER A 268 -8.71 -23.29 -0.68
CA SER A 268 -9.95 -23.63 -1.38
C SER A 268 -11.14 -23.56 -0.43
N LYS A 269 -12.28 -23.05 -0.92
CA LYS A 269 -13.52 -23.07 -0.14
C LYS A 269 -14.05 -24.51 -0.14
N LEU A 270 -14.23 -25.09 1.05
CA LEU A 270 -14.82 -26.42 1.23
C LEU A 270 -16.35 -26.39 1.08
#